data_AF-A0A0C3CKK2-F1
#
_entry.id   AF-A0A0C3CKK2-F1
#
_cell.length_a   1.000
_cell.length_b   1.000
_cell.length_c   1.000
_cell.angle_alpha   90.00
_cell.angle_beta   90.00
_cell.angle_gamma   90.00
#
_symmetry.space_group_name_H-M   'P 1'
#
loop_
_entity.id
_entity.type
_entity.pdbx_description
1 polymer ?
#
loop_
_entity_poly.entity_id
_entity_poly.type
_entity_poly.pdbx_seq_one_letter_code
_entity_poly.pdbx_strand_id
1 'polypeptide(L)'
;MYLVKDKAGKQFLVALYLDNGVEIPAIWKKHCFPGSVIAIMYATSHSFADGQHGVRVEELENIKMIPCSLDTLLRIGDDLKKPTTSGECASCKSPASLRCSKCSVVNYCGADCQLRDWKERHKLDCVAIQKVVEWKGRNWKRFNEYWMN
;
A
#
# COMPACT_ATOMS: atom_id res chain seq x y z
N MET A 1 -7.01 -0.11 -18.00
CA MET A 1 -7.50 -1.34 -17.31
C MET A 1 -6.29 -2.11 -16.80
N TYR A 2 -6.47 -2.86 -15.72
CA TYR A 2 -5.42 -3.68 -15.11
C TYR A 2 -5.95 -5.10 -14.93
N LEU A 3 -5.19 -6.10 -15.38
CA LEU A 3 -5.43 -7.49 -15.02
C LEU A 3 -4.74 -7.75 -13.68
N VAL A 4 -5.52 -8.09 -12.66
CA VAL A 4 -5.02 -8.31 -11.29
C VAL A 4 -5.36 -9.71 -10.83
N LYS A 5 -4.76 -10.12 -9.70
CA LYS A 5 -5.11 -11.35 -8.98
C LYS A 5 -5.36 -11.05 -7.51
N ASP A 6 -6.35 -11.72 -6.92
CA ASP A 6 -6.57 -11.68 -5.47
C ASP A 6 -5.60 -12.61 -4.71
N LYS A 7 -5.79 -12.71 -3.39
CA LYS A 7 -4.99 -13.60 -2.52
C LYS A 7 -5.13 -15.09 -2.84
N ALA A 8 -6.23 -15.50 -3.48
CA ALA A 8 -6.47 -16.88 -3.89
C ALA A 8 -5.95 -17.15 -5.31
N GLY A 9 -5.34 -16.15 -5.96
CA GLY A 9 -4.84 -16.25 -7.32
C GLY A 9 -5.93 -16.08 -8.40
N LYS A 10 -7.18 -15.78 -8.01
CA LYS A 10 -8.26 -15.55 -8.97
C LYS A 10 -7.97 -14.26 -9.73
N GLN A 11 -7.94 -14.35 -11.06
CA GLN A 11 -7.73 -13.20 -11.92
C GLN A 11 -9.06 -12.49 -12.23
N PHE A 12 -9.01 -11.16 -12.28
CA PHE A 12 -10.13 -10.32 -12.66
C PHE A 12 -9.65 -8.96 -13.17
N LEU A 13 -10.53 -8.23 -13.85
CA LEU A 13 -10.23 -6.90 -14.37
C LEU A 13 -10.49 -5.81 -13.33
N VAL A 14 -9.63 -4.79 -13.32
CA VAL A 14 -9.88 -3.49 -12.69
C VAL A 14 -9.86 -2.42 -13.78
N ALA A 15 -10.99 -1.74 -13.96
CA ALA A 15 -11.15 -0.67 -14.95
C ALA A 15 -11.30 0.69 -14.26
N LEU A 16 -10.55 1.69 -14.72
CA LEU A 16 -10.70 3.08 -14.29
C LEU A 16 -11.70 3.78 -15.20
N TYR A 17 -12.78 4.29 -14.63
CA TYR A 17 -13.84 5.07 -15.27
C TYR A 17 -13.93 6.42 -14.54
N LEU A 18 -12.83 7.18 -14.61
CA LEU A 18 -12.73 8.49 -13.95
C LEU A 18 -13.41 9.55 -14.81
N ASP A 19 -13.93 10.60 -14.18
CA ASP A 19 -14.47 11.76 -14.86
C ASP A 19 -13.43 12.45 -15.76
N ASN A 20 -13.92 13.16 -16.77
CA ASN A 20 -13.07 13.93 -17.68
C ASN A 20 -12.27 14.99 -16.90
N GLY A 21 -10.96 15.05 -17.16
CA GLY A 21 -10.06 16.01 -16.52
C GLY A 21 -9.46 15.55 -15.18
N VAL A 22 -9.78 14.34 -14.70
CA VAL A 22 -9.11 13.78 -13.53
C VAL A 22 -7.63 13.50 -13.83
N GLU A 23 -6.74 14.21 -13.13
CA GLU A 23 -5.31 14.01 -13.26
C GLU A 23 -4.81 12.82 -12.44
N ILE A 24 -4.20 11.87 -13.13
CA ILE A 24 -3.52 10.71 -12.52
C ILE A 24 -2.21 11.19 -11.87
N PRO A 25 -2.00 11.02 -10.55
CA PRO A 25 -0.78 11.46 -9.88
C PRO A 25 0.46 10.82 -10.50
N ALA A 26 1.52 11.60 -10.69
CA ALA A 26 2.77 11.09 -11.30
C ALA A 26 3.37 9.89 -10.53
N ILE A 27 3.18 9.86 -9.20
CA ILE A 27 3.61 8.74 -8.36
C ILE A 27 2.91 7.43 -8.71
N TRP A 28 1.69 7.52 -9.23
CA TRP A 28 0.87 6.37 -9.60
C TRP A 28 1.52 5.58 -10.74
N LYS A 29 2.05 6.29 -11.76
CA LYS A 29 2.83 5.69 -12.85
C LYS A 29 4.08 4.97 -12.34
N LYS A 30 4.76 5.53 -11.33
CA LYS A 30 5.97 4.92 -10.74
C LYS A 30 5.67 3.67 -9.91
N HIS A 31 4.49 3.62 -9.27
CA HIS A 31 4.10 2.48 -8.43
C HIS A 31 3.33 1.40 -9.20
N CYS A 32 2.86 1.70 -10.40
CA CYS A 32 2.07 0.80 -11.23
C CYS A 32 2.97 -0.04 -12.14
N PHE A 33 3.43 -1.19 -11.65
CA PHE A 33 4.17 -2.20 -12.42
C PHE A 33 3.71 -3.61 -12.02
N PRO A 34 3.93 -4.65 -12.86
CA PRO A 34 3.58 -6.01 -12.52
C PRO A 34 4.18 -6.45 -11.18
N GLY A 35 3.34 -6.96 -10.29
CA GLY A 35 3.73 -7.35 -8.93
C GLY A 35 3.38 -6.33 -7.85
N SER A 36 3.05 -5.08 -8.21
CA SER A 36 2.50 -4.11 -7.26
C SER A 36 1.09 -4.46 -6.80
N VAL A 37 0.67 -3.90 -5.67
CA VAL A 37 -0.68 -4.02 -5.14
C VAL A 37 -1.54 -2.83 -5.57
N ILE A 38 -2.76 -3.14 -6.02
CA ILE A 38 -3.86 -2.17 -6.11
C ILE A 38 -4.73 -2.36 -4.87
N ALA A 39 -4.81 -1.34 -4.02
CA ALA A 39 -5.81 -1.27 -2.97
C ALA A 39 -7.00 -0.44 -3.46
N ILE A 40 -8.19 -1.05 -3.49
CA ILE A 40 -9.43 -0.43 -3.92
C ILE A 40 -10.35 -0.38 -2.72
N MET A 41 -10.60 0.83 -2.24
CA MET A 41 -11.57 1.14 -1.22
C MET A 41 -12.96 1.14 -1.86
N TYR A 42 -13.99 0.66 -1.16
CA TYR A 42 -15.38 0.66 -1.65
C TYR A 42 -15.55 -0.03 -3.00
N ALA A 43 -14.79 -1.10 -3.25
CA ALA A 43 -14.80 -1.80 -4.52
C ALA A 43 -16.22 -2.34 -4.84
N THR A 44 -16.76 -1.92 -5.98
CA THR A 44 -18.01 -2.42 -6.54
C THR A 44 -17.73 -3.40 -7.67
N SER A 45 -18.42 -4.54 -7.66
CA SER A 45 -18.35 -5.51 -8.76
C SER A 45 -19.06 -4.95 -10.00
N HIS A 46 -18.49 -5.19 -11.18
CA HIS A 46 -19.06 -4.78 -12.45
C HIS A 46 -18.97 -5.91 -13.49
N SER A 47 -20.07 -6.12 -14.20
CA SER A 47 -20.12 -6.94 -15.41
C SER A 47 -19.89 -6.03 -16.62
N PHE A 48 -18.85 -6.31 -17.39
CA PHE A 48 -18.47 -5.55 -18.58
C PHE A 48 -19.24 -6.05 -19.81
N ALA A 49 -19.32 -5.21 -20.84
CA ALA A 49 -20.09 -5.51 -22.06
C ALA A 49 -19.59 -6.74 -22.83
N ASP A 50 -18.32 -7.12 -22.64
CA ASP A 50 -17.69 -8.31 -23.21
C ASP A 50 -17.93 -9.59 -22.37
N GLY A 51 -18.77 -9.51 -21.33
CA GLY A 51 -19.08 -10.62 -20.42
C GLY A 51 -18.05 -10.83 -19.31
N GLN A 52 -16.96 -10.06 -19.28
CA GLN A 52 -15.99 -10.15 -18.19
C GLN A 52 -16.57 -9.59 -16.88
N HIS A 53 -16.10 -10.12 -15.75
CA HIS A 53 -16.46 -9.63 -14.43
C HIS A 53 -15.22 -9.05 -13.75
N GLY A 54 -15.37 -7.89 -13.09
CA GLY A 54 -14.27 -7.23 -12.41
C GLY A 54 -14.74 -6.08 -11.53
N VAL A 55 -13.87 -5.09 -11.36
CA VAL A 55 -14.11 -3.91 -10.52
C VAL A 55 -14.06 -2.66 -11.39
N ARG A 56 -15.07 -1.79 -11.25
CA ARG A 56 -15.08 -0.46 -11.84
C ARG A 56 -14.70 0.56 -10.76
N VAL A 57 -13.68 1.38 -11.04
CA VAL A 57 -13.21 2.42 -10.14
C VAL A 57 -13.54 3.77 -10.77
N GLU A 58 -14.40 4.52 -10.11
CA GLU A 58 -14.89 5.83 -10.58
C GLU A 58 -14.19 6.99 -9.86
N GLU A 59 -13.82 6.77 -8.60
CA GLU A 59 -13.21 7.79 -7.75
C GLU A 59 -11.73 7.48 -7.54
N LEU A 60 -10.87 8.39 -8.00
CA LEU A 60 -9.42 8.28 -7.87
C LEU A 60 -8.94 8.20 -6.41
N GLU A 61 -9.66 8.86 -5.50
CA GLU A 61 -9.34 8.86 -4.08
C GLU A 61 -9.45 7.48 -3.42
N ASN A 62 -10.35 6.64 -3.94
CA ASN A 62 -10.62 5.29 -3.44
C ASN A 62 -9.61 4.25 -3.91
N ILE A 63 -8.65 4.61 -4.74
CA ILE A 63 -7.63 3.67 -5.23
C ILE A 63 -6.23 4.12 -4.86
N LYS A 64 -5.39 3.16 -4.42
CA LYS A 64 -3.96 3.38 -4.12
C LYS A 64 -3.12 2.29 -4.81
N MET A 65 -2.03 2.70 -5.47
CA MET A 65 -0.99 1.75 -5.90
C MET A 65 0.11 1.71 -4.85
N ILE A 66 0.39 0.51 -4.38
CA ILE A 66 1.42 0.24 -3.39
C ILE A 66 2.52 -0.55 -4.09
N PRO A 67 3.76 -0.04 -4.16
CA PRO A 67 4.83 -0.62 -4.95
C PRO A 67 5.51 -1.78 -4.19
N CYS A 68 4.73 -2.77 -3.77
CA CYS A 68 5.19 -4.00 -3.15
C CYS A 68 4.31 -5.17 -3.57
N SER A 69 4.78 -6.40 -3.33
CA SER A 69 3.96 -7.60 -3.52
C SER A 69 2.82 -7.66 -2.49
N LEU A 70 1.77 -8.43 -2.81
CA LEU A 70 0.69 -8.73 -1.87
C LEU A 70 1.21 -9.44 -0.61
N ASP A 71 2.16 -10.37 -0.78
CA ASP A 71 2.82 -11.06 0.33
C ASP A 71 3.53 -10.07 1.28
N THR A 72 4.31 -9.15 0.75
CA THR A 72 4.96 -8.10 1.54
C THR A 72 3.95 -7.23 2.27
N LEU A 73 2.86 -6.82 1.61
CA LEU A 73 1.82 -5.99 2.24
C LEU A 73 1.14 -6.72 3.41
N LEU A 74 0.81 -8.00 3.24
CA LEU A 74 0.19 -8.83 4.27
C LEU A 74 1.15 -9.04 5.45
N ARG A 75 2.41 -9.38 5.17
CA ARG A 75 3.47 -9.54 6.19
C ARG A 75 3.67 -8.26 7.02
N ILE A 76 3.72 -7.10 6.37
CA ILE A 76 3.78 -5.79 7.06
C ILE A 76 2.57 -5.60 7.96
N GLY A 77 1.38 -5.95 7.47
CA GLY A 77 0.13 -5.92 8.25
C GLY A 77 0.21 -6.77 9.52
N ASP A 78 0.75 -7.97 9.43
CA ASP A 78 0.89 -8.87 10.58
C ASP A 78 2.00 -8.41 11.54
N ASP A 79 3.12 -7.92 11.03
CA ASP A 79 4.21 -7.38 11.85
C ASP A 79 3.76 -6.15 12.64
N LEU A 80 2.94 -5.28 12.05
CA LEU A 80 2.39 -4.09 12.72
C LEU A 80 1.30 -4.41 13.77
N LYS A 81 0.79 -5.65 13.82
CA LYS A 81 -0.08 -6.10 14.92
C LYS A 81 0.72 -6.54 16.14
N LYS A 82 1.97 -6.97 15.95
CA LYS A 82 2.83 -7.43 17.04
C LYS A 82 3.20 -6.22 17.93
N PRO A 83 3.37 -6.42 19.25
CA PRO A 83 3.97 -5.42 20.10
C PRO A 83 5.36 -5.10 19.54
N THR A 84 5.63 -3.82 19.29
CA THR A 84 6.92 -3.37 18.77
C THR A 84 8.03 -3.82 19.69
N THR A 85 9.01 -4.56 19.17
CA THR A 85 10.34 -4.69 19.79
C THR A 85 11.01 -3.32 19.68
N SER A 86 10.61 -2.41 20.57
CA SER A 86 11.03 -1.02 20.55
C SER A 86 12.51 -0.95 20.88
N GLY A 87 13.30 -0.44 19.93
CA GLY A 87 14.69 -0.06 20.20
C GLY A 87 15.76 -0.92 19.56
N GLU A 88 15.45 -1.84 18.65
CA GLU A 88 16.49 -2.54 17.87
C GLU A 88 16.59 -2.00 16.44
N CYS A 89 17.81 -1.97 15.91
CA CYS A 89 18.10 -1.60 14.55
C CYS A 89 17.59 -2.67 13.58
N ALA A 90 16.80 -2.27 12.60
CA ALA A 90 16.26 -3.19 11.61
C ALA A 90 17.34 -3.86 10.73
N SER A 91 18.51 -3.23 10.59
CA SER A 91 19.63 -3.72 9.75
C SER A 91 20.59 -4.64 10.51
N CYS A 92 21.01 -4.29 11.74
CA CYS A 92 22.06 -5.01 12.48
C CYS A 92 21.66 -5.50 13.88
N LYS A 93 20.42 -5.26 14.31
CA LYS A 93 19.87 -5.63 15.63
C LYS A 93 20.48 -4.94 16.86
N SER A 94 21.51 -4.10 16.69
CA SER A 94 22.03 -3.24 17.77
C SER A 94 20.98 -2.24 18.28
N PRO A 95 21.14 -1.67 19.50
CA PRO A 95 20.25 -0.64 20.01
C PRO A 95 20.08 0.53 19.04
N ALA A 96 18.83 0.90 18.78
CA ALA A 96 18.44 1.96 17.86
C ALA A 96 18.15 3.27 18.59
N SER A 97 18.72 4.35 18.07
CA SER A 97 18.52 5.72 18.52
C SER A 97 17.79 6.58 17.46
N LEU A 98 17.65 6.06 16.24
CA LEU A 98 17.00 6.73 15.13
C LEU A 98 15.77 5.95 14.67
N ARG A 99 14.84 6.68 14.06
CA ARG A 99 13.62 6.13 13.45
C ARG A 99 13.46 6.72 12.07
N CYS A 100 12.95 5.92 11.13
CA CYS A 100 12.60 6.42 9.81
C CYS A 100 11.60 7.58 9.93
N SER A 101 11.98 8.76 9.46
CA SER A 101 11.16 9.98 9.55
C SER A 101 9.89 9.93 8.70
N LYS A 102 9.82 9.02 7.71
CA LYS A 102 8.65 8.88 6.84
C LYS A 102 7.57 7.99 7.42
N CYS A 103 7.93 6.76 7.81
CA CYS A 103 6.95 5.79 8.31
C CYS A 103 6.81 5.78 9.83
N SER A 104 7.78 6.30 10.57
CA SER A 104 7.79 6.31 12.03
C SER A 104 7.68 4.93 12.70
N VAL A 105 7.98 3.85 11.98
CA VAL A 105 7.90 2.46 12.46
C VAL A 105 9.29 1.81 12.59
N VAL A 106 10.12 1.92 11.56
CA VAL A 106 11.40 1.21 11.48
C VAL A 106 12.51 1.99 12.18
N ASN A 107 13.23 1.33 13.09
CA ASN A 107 14.30 1.94 13.89
C ASN A 107 15.70 1.55 13.37
N TYR A 108 16.68 2.42 13.55
CA TYR A 108 18.06 2.23 13.15
C TYR A 108 19.02 2.73 14.24
N CYS A 109 20.20 2.10 14.35
CA CYS A 109 21.27 2.59 15.24
C CYS A 109 22.01 3.81 14.69
N GLY A 110 21.89 4.09 13.38
CA GLY A 110 22.60 5.17 12.71
C GLY A 110 22.19 5.32 11.24
N ALA A 111 22.64 6.42 10.62
CA ALA A 111 22.32 6.76 9.24
C ALA A 111 22.82 5.70 8.24
N ASP A 112 23.96 5.06 8.50
CA ASP A 112 24.52 4.04 7.60
C ASP A 112 23.61 2.81 7.50
N CYS A 113 23.12 2.31 8.64
CA CYS A 113 22.15 1.22 8.68
C CYS A 113 20.85 1.60 7.99
N GLN A 114 20.38 2.85 8.15
CA GLN A 114 19.19 3.34 7.46
C GLN A 114 19.40 3.41 5.94
N LEU A 115 20.52 3.95 5.47
CA LEU A 115 20.83 4.09 4.03
C LEU A 115 20.99 2.74 3.34
N ARG A 116 21.65 1.78 4.01
CA ARG A 116 21.76 0.40 3.53
C ARG A 116 20.39 -0.25 3.41
N ASP A 117 19.62 -0.27 4.50
CA ASP A 117 18.27 -0.87 4.52
C ASP A 117 17.33 -0.18 3.51
N TRP A 118 17.47 1.15 3.34
CA TRP A 118 16.73 1.93 2.37
C TRP A 118 16.95 1.45 0.93
N LYS A 119 18.21 1.20 0.55
CA LYS A 119 18.56 0.71 -0.79
C LYS A 119 18.11 -0.72 -1.01
N GLU A 120 18.24 -1.57 0.02
CA GLU A 120 17.96 -3.01 -0.09
C GLU A 120 16.47 -3.34 -0.11
N ARG A 121 15.67 -2.71 0.77
CA ARG A 121 14.24 -3.06 0.92
C ARG A 121 13.34 -1.92 1.37
N HIS A 122 13.80 -1.08 2.30
CA HIS A 122 12.93 -0.20 3.05
C HIS A 122 12.30 0.91 2.19
N LYS A 123 12.93 1.32 1.08
CA LYS A 123 12.32 2.33 0.20
C LYS A 123 10.91 1.94 -0.28
N LEU A 124 10.72 0.67 -0.67
CA LEU A 124 9.42 0.16 -1.12
C LEU A 124 8.52 -0.19 0.07
N ASP A 125 9.07 -0.91 1.06
CA ASP A 125 8.33 -1.28 2.28
C ASP A 125 7.81 -0.03 3.02
N CYS A 126 8.55 1.08 3.02
CA CYS A 126 8.16 2.31 3.69
C CYS A 126 6.85 2.89 3.13
N VAL A 127 6.56 2.71 1.83
CA VAL A 127 5.29 3.15 1.24
C VAL A 127 4.14 2.29 1.76
N ALA A 128 4.34 0.97 1.78
CA ALA A 128 3.35 0.03 2.32
C ALA A 128 3.11 0.24 3.81
N ILE A 129 4.17 0.42 4.61
CA ILE A 129 4.08 0.69 6.05
C ILE A 129 3.28 1.96 6.31
N GLN A 130 3.56 3.07 5.61
CA GLN A 130 2.79 4.31 5.77
C GLN A 130 1.30 4.08 5.55
N LYS A 131 0.94 3.31 4.51
CA LYS A 131 -0.47 3.00 4.21
C LYS A 131 -1.11 2.11 5.27
N VAL A 132 -0.43 1.05 5.70
CA VAL A 132 -0.97 0.16 6.73
C VAL A 132 -1.11 0.89 8.07
N VAL A 133 -0.17 1.76 8.46
CA VAL A 133 -0.27 2.60 9.66
C VAL A 133 -1.46 3.55 9.57
N GLU A 134 -1.59 4.27 8.45
CA GLU A 134 -2.72 5.15 8.16
C GLU A 134 -4.06 4.39 8.28
N TRP A 135 -4.12 3.18 7.74
CA TRP A 135 -5.31 2.32 7.73
C TRP A 135 -5.64 1.67 9.07
N LYS A 136 -4.64 1.37 9.89
CA LYS A 136 -4.82 0.83 11.24
C LYS A 136 -5.55 1.82 12.15
N GLY A 137 -5.37 3.12 11.92
CA GLY A 137 -6.06 4.18 12.66
C GLY A 137 -7.52 4.41 12.23
N ARG A 138 -8.01 3.74 11.18
CA ARG A 138 -9.35 3.99 10.62
C ARG A 138 -10.43 3.11 11.24
N ASN A 139 -11.65 3.64 11.33
CA ASN A 139 -12.82 2.87 11.72
C ASN A 139 -13.47 2.22 10.49
N TRP A 140 -13.12 0.96 10.24
CA TRP A 140 -13.63 0.16 9.12
C TRP A 140 -15.12 -0.23 9.21
N LYS A 141 -15.83 0.20 10.25
CA LYS A 141 -17.28 0.01 10.39
C LYS A 141 -18.10 1.25 10.00
N ARG A 142 -17.45 2.41 9.80
CA ARG A 142 -18.11 3.66 9.38
C ARG A 142 -17.72 3.97 7.95
N PHE A 143 -18.65 3.74 7.03
CA PHE A 143 -18.42 3.91 5.59
C PHE A 143 -18.88 5.27 5.04
N ASN A 144 -19.55 6.11 5.86
CA ASN A 144 -20.25 7.32 5.41
C ASN A 144 -19.43 8.62 5.52
N GLU A 145 -18.17 8.55 5.95
CA GLU A 145 -17.25 9.68 5.85
C GLU A 145 -16.70 9.68 4.42
N TYR A 146 -17.49 10.20 3.47
CA TYR A 146 -17.01 10.55 2.13
C TYR A 146 -15.72 11.37 2.30
N TRP A 147 -14.66 10.93 1.63
CA TRP A 147 -13.27 11.27 1.91
C TRP A 147 -12.89 12.68 1.43
N MET A 148 -13.60 13.70 1.89
CA MET A 148 -13.17 15.08 1.70
C MET A 148 -11.95 15.34 2.60
N ASN A 149 -10.77 15.48 1.98
CA ASN A 149 -9.67 16.23 2.57
C ASN A 149 -10.03 17.70 2.65
#